data_AF-A0A962JNX4-F1
#
_entry.id   AF-A0A962JNX4-F1
#
_cell.length_a   1.000
_cell.length_b   1.000
_cell.length_c   1.000
_cell.angle_alpha   90.00
_cell.angle_beta   90.00
_cell.angle_gamma   90.00
#
_symmetry.space_group_name_H-M   'P 1'
#
loop_
_entity.id
_entity.type
_entity.pdbx_description
1 polymer ?
#
loop_
_entity_poly.entity_id
_entity_poly.type
_entity_poly.pdbx_seq_one_letter_code
_entity_poly.pdbx_strand_id
1 'polypeptide(L)' 'MLRQRTLKNTIRATGIGLHSGQKVYLTLKPHVIDGGIVFRRTDLDV' A
#
# COMPACT_ATOMS: atom_id res chain seq x y z
N MET A 1 9.31 5.98 25.49
CA MET A 1 8.30 5.09 24.88
C MET A 1 8.38 5.19 23.37
N LEU A 2 8.49 4.07 22.65
CA LEU A 2 8.49 4.06 21.18
C LEU A 2 7.06 4.30 20.68
N ARG A 3 6.87 5.28 19.78
CA ARG A 3 5.57 5.59 19.18
C ARG A 3 5.36 4.78 17.90
N GLN A 4 4.10 4.43 17.61
CA GLN A 4 3.73 3.90 16.31
C GLN A 4 4.07 4.89 15.20
N ARG A 5 4.33 4.36 14.01
CA ARG A 5 4.74 5.13 12.83
C ARG A 5 3.87 4.74 11.66
N THR A 6 3.48 5.75 10.91
CA THR A 6 2.90 5.61 9.59
C THR A 6 3.62 6.53 8.62
N LEU A 7 3.26 6.49 7.35
CA LEU A 7 3.86 7.37 6.34
C LEU A 7 3.48 8.83 6.61
N LYS A 8 4.42 9.75 6.39
CA LYS A 8 4.11 11.20 6.42
C LYS A 8 3.33 11.63 5.19
N ASN A 9 3.65 11.05 4.03
CA ASN A 9 3.06 11.37 2.73
C ASN A 9 2.72 10.09 1.97
N THR A 10 1.78 10.18 1.03
CA THR A 10 1.47 9.07 0.11
C THR A 10 2.65 8.83 -0.86
N ILE A 11 3.01 7.56 -1.07
CA ILE A 11 4.04 7.14 -2.02
C ILE A 11 3.38 6.38 -3.17
N ARG A 12 3.84 6.61 -4.40
CA ARG A 12 3.38 5.90 -5.60
C ARG A 12 4.56 5.25 -6.30
N ALA A 13 4.38 4.03 -6.79
CA ALA A 13 5.35 3.29 -7.58
C ALA A 13 4.64 2.52 -8.69
N THR A 14 5.37 2.21 -9.76
CA THR A 14 4.90 1.37 -10.88
C THR A 14 5.90 0.24 -11.08
N GLY A 15 5.41 -0.95 -11.40
CA GLY A 15 6.26 -2.12 -11.64
C GLY A 15 5.57 -3.21 -12.46
N ILE A 16 6.24 -4.36 -12.57
CA ILE A 16 5.72 -5.56 -13.23
C ILE A 16 5.50 -6.64 -12.16
N GLY A 17 4.31 -7.24 -12.13
CA GLY A 17 4.00 -8.35 -11.23
C GLY A 17 4.76 -9.61 -11.64
N LEU A 18 5.53 -10.21 -10.72
CA LEU A 18 6.39 -11.37 -11.01
C LEU A 18 5.61 -12.55 -11.62
N HIS A 19 4.47 -12.90 -11.03
CA HIS A 19 3.71 -14.07 -11.47
C HIS A 19 2.78 -13.79 -12.66
N SER A 20 2.28 -12.56 -12.79
CA SER A 20 1.33 -12.21 -13.86
C SER A 20 1.99 -11.62 -15.10
N GLY A 21 3.21 -11.09 -14.97
CA GLY A 21 3.87 -10.29 -16.00
C GLY A 21 3.17 -8.95 -16.30
N GLN A 22 2.12 -8.59 -15.56
CA GLN A 22 1.30 -7.40 -15.83
C GLN A 22 1.86 -6.15 -15.16
N LYS A 23 1.63 -4.99 -15.78
CA LYS A 23 1.94 -3.69 -15.20
C LYS A 23 1.03 -3.44 -13.99
N VAL A 24 1.62 -3.03 -12.88
CA VAL A 24 0.91 -2.74 -11.63
C VAL A 24 1.25 -1.34 -11.10
N TYR A 25 0.27 -0.74 -10.44
CA TYR A 25 0.41 0.54 -9.76
C TYR A 25 0.28 0.32 -8.24
N LEU A 26 1.33 0.63 -7.49
CA LEU A 26 1.34 0.52 -6.03
C LEU A 26 1.20 1.91 -5.41
N THR A 27 0.26 2.06 -4.48
CA THR A 27 0.11 3.27 -3.67
C THR A 27 0.18 2.92 -2.19
N LEU A 28 1.16 3.47 -1.48
CA LEU A 28 1.27 3.34 -0.02
C LEU A 28 0.72 4.62 0.62
N LYS A 29 -0.23 4.47 1.55
CA LYS A 29 -0.91 5.59 2.21
C LYS A 29 -0.63 5.58 3.72
N PRO A 30 -0.66 6.76 4.38
CA PRO A 30 -0.77 6.81 5.84
C PRO A 30 -2.00 6.04 6.32
N HIS A 31 -1.94 5.51 7.53
CA HIS A 31 -3.00 4.73 8.14
C HIS A 31 -3.17 5.11 9.62
N VAL A 32 -4.33 4.79 10.18
CA VAL A 32 -4.68 5.11 11.58
C VAL A 32 -3.87 4.28 12.58
N ILE A 33 -3.78 4.79 13.81
CA ILE A 33 -3.16 4.09 14.94
C ILE A 33 -3.82 2.72 15.16
N ASP A 34 -3.02 1.73 15.57
CA ASP A 34 -3.43 0.35 15.81
C ASP A 34 -3.99 -0.41 14.58
N GLY A 35 -4.01 0.21 13.40
CA GLY A 35 -4.56 -0.39 12.18
C GLY A 35 -3.63 -1.37 11.46
N GLY A 36 -2.37 -1.49 11.88
CA GLY A 36 -1.40 -2.42 11.29
C GLY A 36 -1.05 -2.11 9.82
N ILE A 37 -0.61 -3.15 9.09
CA ILE A 37 -0.33 -3.09 7.65
C ILE A 37 -1.45 -3.82 6.91
N VAL A 38 -2.16 -3.10 6.05
CA VAL A 38 -3.30 -3.64 5.28
C VAL A 38 -3.02 -3.54 3.80
N PHE A 39 -3.15 -4.66 3.09
CA PHE A 39 -3.12 -4.69 1.63
C PHE A 39 -4.54 -4.57 1.09
N ARG A 40 -4.72 -3.80 0.01
CA ARG A 40 -6.00 -3.65 -0.69
C ARG A 40 -5.79 -3.85 -2.19
N ARG A 41 -6.59 -4.74 -2.78
CA ARG A 41 -6.80 -4.82 -4.23
C ARG A 41 -7.85 -3.77 -4.60
N THR A 42 -7.49 -2.83 -5.48
CA THR A 42 -8.39 -1.74 -5.90
C THR A 42 -8.96 -1.95 -7.30
N ASP A 43 -8.55 -3.03 -7.95
CA ASP A 43 -9.02 -3.47 -9.27
C ASP A 43 -10.21 -4.43 -9.18
N LEU A 44 -10.69 -4.72 -7.97
CA LEU A 44 -11.89 -5.52 -7.73
C LEU A 44 -13.02 -4.58 -7.28
N ASP A 45 -14.18 -4.64 -7.94
CA ASP A 45 -15.40 -3.90 -7.58
C ASP A 45 -16.21 -4.64 -6.50
N VAL A 46 -15.64 -4.75 -5.30
CA VAL A 46 -16.29 -5.31 -4.10
C VAL A 46 -16.40 -4.29 -2.98
#